data_AF-A0A2N5Z584-F1
#
_entry.id   AF-A0A2N5Z584-F1
#
_cell.length_a   1.000
_cell.length_b   1.000
_cell.length_c   1.000
_cell.angle_alpha   90.00
_cell.angle_beta   90.00
_cell.angle_gamma   90.00
#
_symmetry.space_group_name_H-M   'P 1'
#
loop_
_entity.id
_entity.type
_entity.pdbx_description
1 polymer ?
#
loop_
_entity_poly.entity_id
_entity_poly.type
_entity_poly.pdbx_seq_one_letter_code
_entity_poly.pdbx_strand_id
1 'polypeptide(L)' 'MPPRRSFVSASRRTDIPAWYTPWFLHRIRAGSCQVANPFRPSQHTTVSLLP' A
#
# COMPACT_ATOMS: atom_id res chain seq x y z
N MET A 1 10.24 5.84 21.77
CA MET A 1 9.75 6.69 20.67
C MET A 1 8.25 6.47 20.54
N PRO A 2 7.41 7.51 20.50
CA PRO A 2 6.00 7.32 20.18
C PRO A 2 5.87 6.73 18.76
N PRO A 3 4.84 5.92 18.48
CA PRO A 3 4.63 5.36 17.15
C PRO A 3 4.48 6.51 16.14
N ARG A 4 5.23 6.43 15.03
CA ARG A 4 5.11 7.40 13.93
C ARG A 4 3.75 7.18 13.27
N ARG A 5 2.80 8.09 13.52
CA ARG A 5 1.52 8.12 12.78
C ARG A 5 1.83 8.22 11.28
N SER A 6 1.53 7.15 10.57
CA SER A 6 1.78 7.03 9.13
C SER A 6 0.44 7.15 8.39
N PHE A 7 0.26 8.25 7.67
CA PHE A 7 -0.90 8.44 6.81
C PHE A 7 -0.59 7.87 5.42
N VAL A 8 -1.31 6.84 5.00
CA VAL A 8 -1.13 6.20 3.68
C VAL A 8 -2.15 6.78 2.69
N SER A 9 -1.68 7.50 1.68
CA SER A 9 -2.53 7.98 0.58
C SER A 9 -2.61 6.93 -0.52
N ALA A 10 -3.72 6.17 -0.55
CA ALA A 10 -3.99 5.17 -1.58
C ALA A 10 -4.75 5.73 -2.80
N SER A 11 -5.41 6.88 -2.66
CA SER A 11 -6.35 7.43 -3.65
C SER A 11 -5.74 8.09 -4.89
N ARG A 12 -4.41 8.31 -4.93
CA ARG A 12 -3.75 8.83 -6.14
C ARG A 12 -3.80 7.87 -7.33
N ARG A 13 -4.23 6.61 -7.11
CA ARG A 13 -4.59 5.61 -8.11
C ARG A 13 -6.08 5.29 -7.93
N THR A 14 -6.94 6.09 -8.56
CA THR A 14 -8.42 5.98 -8.52
C THR A 14 -8.94 4.58 -8.84
N ASP A 15 -8.09 3.77 -9.45
CA ASP A 15 -8.33 2.41 -9.89
C ASP A 15 -8.46 1.40 -8.75
N ILE A 16 -7.84 1.69 -7.60
CA ILE A 16 -7.78 0.78 -6.47
C ILE A 16 -9.19 0.46 -5.93
N PRO A 17 -10.02 1.45 -5.54
CA PRO A 17 -11.38 1.17 -5.10
C PRO A 17 -12.30 0.69 -6.24
N ALA A 18 -12.09 1.13 -7.47
CA ALA A 18 -12.96 0.79 -8.59
C ALA A 18 -12.78 -0.66 -9.09
N TRP A 19 -11.54 -1.16 -9.16
CA TRP A 19 -11.25 -2.46 -9.77
C TRP A 19 -10.45 -3.42 -8.89
N TYR A 20 -9.81 -2.93 -7.82
CA TYR A 20 -8.93 -3.74 -6.95
C TYR A 20 -9.36 -3.77 -5.48
N THR A 21 -10.61 -3.42 -5.17
CA THR A 21 -11.13 -3.42 -3.79
C THR A 21 -10.87 -4.73 -3.04
N PRO A 22 -11.17 -5.92 -3.60
CA PRO A 22 -10.91 -7.18 -2.90
C PRO A 22 -9.44 -7.37 -2.53
N TRP A 23 -8.54 -7.09 -3.48
CA TRP A 23 -7.09 -7.14 -3.26
C TRP A 23 -6.66 -6.12 -2.20
N PHE A 24 -7.15 -4.89 -2.26
CA PHE A 24 -6.78 -3.81 -1.34
C PHE A 24 -7.16 -4.14 0.10
N LEU A 25 -8.39 -4.63 0.32
CA LEU A 25 -8.85 -5.07 1.64
C LEU A 25 -8.02 -6.25 2.16
N HIS A 26 -7.58 -7.17 1.29
CA HIS A 26 -6.67 -8.24 1.69
C HIS A 26 -5.32 -7.68 2.16
N ARG A 27 -4.73 -6.70 1.45
CA ARG A 27 -3.47 -6.07 1.87
C ARG A 27 -3.58 -5.32 3.19
N ILE A 28 -4.69 -4.60 3.43
CA ILE A 28 -4.95 -3.93 4.71
C ILE A 28 -4.97 -4.98 5.84
N ARG A 29 -5.71 -6.07 5.68
CA ARG A 29 -5.77 -7.15 6.68
C ARG A 29 -4.41 -7.81 6.90
N ALA A 30 -3.60 -7.93 5.85
CA ALA A 30 -2.23 -8.43 5.93
C ALA A 30 -1.23 -7.43 6.55
N GLY A 31 -1.63 -6.17 6.77
CA GLY A 31 -0.81 -5.14 7.42
C GLY A 31 0.32 -4.57 6.56
N SER A 32 0.42 -4.95 5.28
CA SER A 32 1.47 -4.44 4.39
C SER A 32 1.14 -4.59 2.91
N CYS A 33 1.76 -3.78 2.05
CA CYS A 33 1.74 -3.95 0.60
C CYS A 33 3.14 -3.81 -0.01
N GLN A 34 3.40 -4.52 -1.11
CA GLN A 34 4.62 -4.34 -1.90
C GLN A 34 4.32 -3.44 -3.09
N VAL A 35 5.21 -2.49 -3.34
CA VAL A 35 5.12 -1.53 -4.45
C VAL A 35 6.39 -1.64 -5.27
N ALA A 36 6.23 -1.94 -6.56
CA ALA A 36 7.35 -1.93 -7.49
C ALA A 36 7.79 -0.48 -7.77
N ASN A 37 9.10 -0.27 -7.89
CA ASN A 37 9.65 1.01 -8.31
C ASN A 37 9.30 1.25 -9.80
N PRO A 38 8.63 2.35 -10.16
CA PRO A 38 8.22 2.62 -11.54
C PRO A 38 9.41 2.73 -12.52
N PHE A 39 10.61 3.08 -12.04
CA PHE A 39 11.81 3.20 -12.87
C PHE A 39 12.67 1.94 -12.85
N ARG A 40 12.48 1.04 -11.87
CA ARG A 40 13.21 -0.23 -11.74
C ARG A 40 12.25 -1.33 -11.27
N PRO A 41 11.53 -2.00 -12.19
CA PRO A 41 10.46 -2.92 -11.83
C PRO A 41 10.89 -4.11 -10.97
N SER A 42 12.17 -4.51 -11.03
CA SER A 42 12.76 -5.56 -10.18
C SER A 42 12.95 -5.15 -8.73
N GLN A 43 12.89 -3.85 -8.42
CA GLN A 43 13.01 -3.33 -7.07
C GLN A 43 11.63 -3.17 -6.45
N HIS A 44 11.39 -3.87 -5.34
CA HIS A 44 10.15 -3.80 -4.59
C HIS A 44 10.38 -3.19 -3.21
N THR A 45 9.50 -2.27 -2.84
CA THR A 45 9.47 -1.69 -1.49
C THR A 45 8.25 -2.19 -0.75
N THR A 46 8.42 -2.62 0.49
CA THR A 46 7.32 -2.98 1.38
C THR A 46 6.86 -1.75 2.16
N VAL A 47 5.57 -1.44 2.07
CA VAL A 47 4.92 -0.35 2.80
C VAL A 47 4.07 -0.95 3.92
N SER A 48 4.27 -0.49 5.14
CA SER A 48 3.43 -0.87 6.29
C SER A 48 2.05 -0.22 6.16
N LEU A 49 1.01 -1.00 6.42
CA LEU A 49 -0.38 -0.55 6.53
C LEU A 49 -0.91 -0.69 7.96
N LEU A 50 -0.04 -1.07 8.91
CA LEU A 50 -0.40 -1.12 10.32
C LEU A 50 -0.53 0.30 10.90
N PRO A 51 -1.50 0.53 11.79
CA PRO A 51 -1.75 1.83 12.42
C PRO A 51 -0.66 2.26 13.42
#